data_AF-A0A9P8PNJ1-F1
#
_entry.id   AF-A0A9P8PNJ1-F1
#
_cell.length_a   1.000
_cell.length_b   1.000
_cell.length_c   1.000
_cell.angle_alpha   90.00
_cell.angle_beta   90.00
_cell.angle_gamma   90.00
#
_symmetry.space_group_name_H-M   'P 1'
#
loop_
_entity.id
_entity.type
_entity.pdbx_description
1 polymer ?
#
loop_
_entity_poly.entity_id
_entity_poly.type
_entity_poly.pdbx_seq_one_letter_code
_entity_poly.pdbx_strand_id
1 'polypeptide(L)'
;MLRDKPISSACSLTYLKLALEVIRSWPAISAIIRVKEPPPLDYLDDISHPVVEEKQVPLRSTDRTLLESFLFNYSIILVLCQKEWLLELGSPFDIFNEFRPFLKTPLYQCPVPWMNNPMVGVALCAIELVAKASWLWHYYLFNPQHEALAVQVHSAAKYFIVSLLPPDVKFVQPKHVRRKLEDSCCTARIMAKAVYCLLTKLLYPRMDASKRPGKVGVPFPNLFDMHMVVCGHRYVNDSSKRSKLSHVENREFCFCPTNLLLLAVERYMGN
;
A
#
# COMPACT_ATOMS: atom_id res chain seq x y z
N MET A 1 -25.04 -16.56 20.66
CA MET A 1 -24.67 -17.66 19.74
C MET A 1 -24.98 -17.24 18.31
N LEU A 2 -24.01 -16.65 17.62
CA LEU A 2 -23.98 -16.55 16.15
C LEU A 2 -22.57 -16.99 15.78
N ARG A 3 -22.43 -18.24 15.30
CA ARG A 3 -21.17 -18.76 14.80
C ARG A 3 -20.92 -18.12 13.44
N ASP A 4 -19.84 -17.36 13.35
CA ASP A 4 -19.23 -16.91 12.11
C ASP A 4 -18.99 -18.11 11.19
N LYS A 5 -19.43 -18.01 9.93
CA LYS A 5 -19.05 -18.94 8.86
C LYS A 5 -17.78 -18.40 8.17
N PRO A 6 -16.65 -19.13 8.18
CA PRO A 6 -15.39 -18.69 7.56
C PRO A 6 -15.35 -19.08 6.07
N ILE A 7 -16.34 -18.66 5.29
CA ILE A 7 -16.50 -19.10 3.88
C ILE A 7 -15.91 -18.07 2.89
N SER A 8 -15.71 -16.81 3.30
CA SER A 8 -15.32 -15.72 2.38
C SER A 8 -13.82 -15.68 2.04
N SER A 9 -12.97 -16.11 2.97
CA SER A 9 -11.56 -15.77 2.92
C SER A 9 -10.75 -16.73 2.00
N ALA A 10 -11.13 -18.01 1.90
CA ALA A 10 -10.37 -19.02 1.14
C ALA A 10 -10.43 -18.83 -0.38
N CYS A 11 -11.59 -18.37 -0.89
CA CYS A 11 -11.76 -17.99 -2.29
C CYS A 11 -10.87 -16.80 -2.67
N SER A 12 -10.72 -15.84 -1.75
CA SER A 12 -9.90 -14.64 -1.97
C SER A 12 -8.40 -14.97 -2.04
N LEU A 13 -7.95 -15.92 -1.20
CA LEU A 13 -6.58 -16.44 -1.21
C LEU A 13 -6.26 -17.16 -2.52
N THR A 14 -7.15 -18.07 -2.95
CA THR A 14 -6.99 -18.83 -4.20
C THR A 14 -6.93 -17.89 -5.41
N TYR A 15 -7.79 -16.87 -5.42
CA TYR A 15 -7.78 -15.85 -6.46
C TYR A 15 -6.44 -15.09 -6.52
N LEU A 16 -5.90 -14.64 -5.38
CA LEU A 16 -4.62 -13.92 -5.36
C LEU A 16 -3.46 -14.79 -5.84
N LYS A 17 -3.43 -16.07 -5.48
CA LYS A 17 -2.41 -17.01 -5.95
C LYS A 17 -2.43 -17.16 -7.45
N LEU A 18 -3.61 -17.46 -8.00
CA LEU A 18 -3.79 -17.60 -9.43
C LEU A 18 -3.44 -16.30 -10.16
N ALA A 19 -3.86 -15.16 -9.63
CA ALA A 19 -3.51 -13.85 -10.20
C ALA A 19 -1.99 -13.62 -10.20
N LEU A 20 -1.29 -13.95 -9.11
CA LEU A 20 0.16 -13.82 -9.01
C LEU A 20 0.88 -14.71 -10.03
N GLU A 21 0.45 -15.97 -10.16
CA GLU A 21 1.00 -16.92 -11.15
C GLU A 21 0.78 -16.43 -12.59
N VAL A 22 -0.44 -15.97 -12.91
CA VAL A 22 -0.77 -15.41 -14.22
C VAL A 22 0.10 -14.18 -14.52
N ILE A 23 0.25 -13.26 -13.57
CA ILE A 23 1.10 -12.07 -13.73
C ILE A 23 2.56 -12.48 -14.00
N ARG A 24 3.11 -13.43 -13.23
CA ARG A 24 4.48 -13.93 -13.42
C ARG A 24 4.68 -14.62 -14.77
N SER A 25 3.62 -15.20 -15.33
CA SER A 25 3.66 -15.83 -16.65
C SER A 25 3.68 -14.86 -17.83
N TRP A 26 3.42 -13.56 -17.62
CA TRP A 26 3.42 -12.60 -18.71
C TRP A 26 4.80 -12.49 -19.38
N PRO A 27 4.89 -12.38 -20.73
CA PRO A 27 6.17 -12.35 -21.43
C PRO A 27 7.12 -11.25 -20.96
N ALA A 28 6.59 -10.05 -20.71
CA ALA A 28 7.37 -8.90 -20.22
C ALA A 28 7.96 -9.14 -18.83
N ILE A 29 7.29 -9.92 -17.97
CA ILE A 29 7.70 -10.19 -16.59
C ILE A 29 8.61 -11.42 -16.53
N SER A 30 8.19 -12.52 -17.16
CA SER A 30 8.91 -13.80 -17.15
C SER A 30 10.31 -13.69 -17.77
N ALA A 31 10.49 -12.90 -18.83
CA ALA A 31 11.81 -12.69 -19.43
C ALA A 31 12.81 -12.06 -18.43
N ILE A 32 12.38 -11.05 -17.68
CA ILE A 32 13.25 -10.37 -16.70
C ILE A 32 13.49 -11.24 -15.46
N ILE A 33 12.51 -12.03 -15.04
CA ILE A 33 12.69 -12.98 -13.92
C ILE A 33 13.74 -14.02 -14.29
N ARG A 34 13.70 -14.59 -15.50
CA ARG A 34 14.66 -15.59 -15.98
C ARG A 34 16.10 -15.05 -16.03
N VAL A 35 16.29 -13.80 -16.44
CA VAL A 35 17.63 -13.15 -16.45
C VAL A 35 18.22 -13.00 -15.04
N LYS A 36 17.40 -12.98 -13.98
CA LYS A 36 17.89 -12.89 -12.59
C LYS A 36 18.29 -14.23 -11.99
N GLU A 37 17.87 -15.35 -12.56
CA GLU A 37 18.34 -16.66 -12.10
C GLU A 37 19.81 -16.84 -12.51
N PRO A 38 20.71 -17.23 -11.59
CA PRO A 38 22.07 -17.55 -11.99
C PRO A 38 22.02 -18.68 -13.02
N PRO A 39 22.82 -18.61 -14.10
CA PRO A 39 22.84 -19.69 -15.08
C PRO A 39 23.18 -21.01 -14.39
N PRO A 40 22.63 -22.15 -14.87
CA PRO A 40 23.03 -23.46 -14.38
C PRO A 40 24.56 -23.59 -14.40
N LEU A 41 25.13 -24.16 -13.35
CA LEU A 41 26.59 -24.32 -13.11
C LEU A 41 27.32 -25.15 -14.18
N ASP A 42 26.64 -25.60 -15.25
CA ASP A 42 27.17 -26.45 -16.32
C ASP A 42 27.69 -25.67 -17.54
N TYR A 43 27.70 -24.33 -17.54
CA TYR A 43 28.19 -23.52 -18.66
C TYR A 43 29.59 -22.96 -18.39
N LEU A 44 30.59 -23.85 -18.33
CA LEU A 44 31.98 -23.52 -18.59
C LEU A 44 32.43 -24.43 -19.73
N ASP A 45 32.15 -24.02 -20.97
CA ASP A 45 32.91 -24.34 -22.20
C ASP A 45 32.03 -24.01 -23.42
N ASP A 46 31.92 -22.73 -23.80
CA ASP A 46 32.07 -22.29 -25.21
C ASP A 46 31.93 -20.77 -25.32
N ILE A 47 33.05 -20.10 -25.57
CA ILE A 47 33.10 -18.69 -25.92
C ILE A 47 32.79 -18.58 -27.41
N SER A 48 31.52 -18.40 -27.78
CA SER A 48 31.05 -17.64 -28.95
C SER A 48 29.55 -17.83 -29.22
N HIS A 49 28.69 -17.57 -28.21
CA HIS A 49 27.30 -17.29 -28.52
C HIS A 49 27.15 -15.83 -28.94
N PRO A 50 26.54 -15.52 -30.10
CA PRO A 50 26.14 -14.15 -30.39
C PRO A 50 25.27 -13.68 -29.24
N VAL A 51 25.56 -12.50 -28.70
CA VAL A 51 24.68 -11.82 -27.75
C VAL A 51 23.36 -11.62 -28.49
N VAL A 52 22.44 -12.57 -28.35
CA VAL A 52 21.06 -12.42 -28.79
C VAL A 52 20.54 -11.32 -27.90
N GLU A 53 20.46 -10.10 -28.43
CA GLU A 53 19.68 -9.03 -27.83
C GLU A 53 18.25 -9.54 -27.73
N GLU A 54 17.92 -10.16 -26.59
CA GLU A 54 16.54 -10.55 -26.30
C GLU A 54 15.70 -9.28 -26.36
N LYS A 55 14.88 -9.21 -27.40
CA LYS A 55 14.00 -8.09 -27.65
C LYS A 55 13.04 -7.98 -26.47
N GLN A 56 13.36 -7.08 -25.53
CA GLN A 56 12.56 -6.89 -24.34
C GLN A 56 11.12 -6.54 -24.74
N VAL A 57 10.18 -7.42 -24.40
CA VAL A 57 8.76 -7.18 -24.63
C VAL A 57 8.32 -6.11 -23.62
N PRO A 58 7.91 -4.90 -24.05
CA PRO A 58 7.50 -3.86 -23.13
C PRO A 58 6.19 -4.25 -22.42
N LEU A 59 6.08 -3.89 -21.15
CA LEU A 59 4.85 -4.10 -20.38
C LEU A 59 3.73 -3.22 -20.94
N ARG A 60 2.56 -3.80 -21.24
CA ARG A 60 1.41 -3.05 -21.75
C ARG A 60 0.73 -2.27 -20.64
N SER A 61 0.00 -1.22 -21.00
CA SER A 61 -0.79 -0.42 -20.06
C SER A 61 -1.82 -1.26 -19.29
N THR A 62 -2.49 -2.20 -19.97
CA THR A 62 -3.45 -3.10 -19.31
C THR A 62 -2.78 -4.01 -18.28
N ASP A 63 -1.60 -4.54 -18.62
CA ASP A 63 -0.81 -5.38 -17.72
C ASP A 63 -0.39 -4.59 -16.47
N ARG A 64 -0.02 -3.31 -16.63
CA ARG A 64 0.25 -2.41 -15.50
C ARG A 64 -0.96 -2.25 -14.58
N THR A 65 -2.12 -1.92 -15.14
CA THR A 65 -3.34 -1.73 -14.36
C THR A 65 -3.72 -2.99 -13.58
N LEU A 66 -3.59 -4.16 -14.20
CA LEU A 66 -3.86 -5.45 -13.56
C LEU A 66 -2.85 -5.75 -12.44
N LEU A 67 -1.57 -5.49 -12.67
CA LEU A 67 -0.52 -5.65 -11.64
C LEU A 67 -0.79 -4.74 -10.43
N GLU A 68 -1.10 -3.46 -10.64
CA GLU A 68 -1.41 -2.56 -9.53
C GLU A 68 -2.69 -2.94 -8.80
N SER A 69 -3.71 -3.37 -9.54
CA SER A 69 -4.95 -3.90 -8.95
C SER A 69 -4.66 -5.11 -8.07
N PHE A 70 -3.82 -6.04 -8.54
CA PHE A 70 -3.36 -7.17 -7.75
C PHE A 70 -2.65 -6.70 -6.48
N LEU A 71 -1.66 -5.81 -6.57
CA LEU A 71 -0.91 -5.32 -5.40
C LEU A 71 -1.81 -4.60 -4.40
N PHE A 72 -2.77 -3.81 -4.87
CA PHE A 72 -3.76 -3.16 -4.01
C PHE A 72 -4.60 -4.18 -3.24
N ASN A 73 -5.17 -5.18 -3.94
CA ASN A 73 -5.98 -6.23 -3.31
C ASN A 73 -5.15 -7.13 -2.39
N TYR A 74 -3.92 -7.43 -2.77
CA TYR A 74 -2.94 -8.14 -1.94
C TYR A 74 -2.70 -7.41 -0.62
N SER A 75 -2.45 -6.09 -0.65
CA SER A 75 -2.28 -5.28 0.56
C SER A 75 -3.52 -5.28 1.46
N ILE A 76 -4.73 -5.24 0.87
CA ILE A 76 -5.99 -5.34 1.62
C ILE A 76 -6.12 -6.71 2.30
N ILE A 77 -5.84 -7.77 1.56
CA ILE A 77 -6.01 -9.14 2.08
C ILE A 77 -5.01 -9.41 3.20
N LEU A 78 -3.79 -8.87 3.15
CA LEU A 78 -2.84 -8.96 4.27
C LEU A 78 -3.36 -8.36 5.58
N VAL A 79 -4.22 -7.32 5.52
CA VAL A 79 -4.87 -6.75 6.71
C VAL A 79 -5.92 -7.70 7.29
N LEU A 80 -6.58 -8.49 6.42
CA LEU A 80 -7.79 -9.24 6.75
C LEU A 80 -7.56 -10.75 6.91
N CYS A 81 -6.48 -11.29 6.37
CA CYS A 81 -6.22 -12.72 6.33
C CYS A 81 -5.83 -13.25 7.71
N GLN A 82 -5.97 -14.56 7.88
CA GLN A 82 -5.42 -15.26 9.04
C GLN A 82 -3.93 -15.51 8.84
N LYS A 83 -3.20 -15.73 9.93
CA LYS A 83 -1.74 -15.87 9.93
C LYS A 83 -1.27 -17.04 9.08
N GLU A 84 -2.04 -18.12 9.06
CA GLU A 84 -1.74 -19.38 8.37
C GLU A 84 -1.56 -19.17 6.86
N TRP A 85 -2.20 -18.14 6.31
CA TRP A 85 -2.19 -17.86 4.87
C TRP A 85 -1.06 -16.96 4.41
N LEU A 86 -0.30 -16.39 5.35
CA LEU A 86 0.82 -15.51 5.02
C LEU A 86 1.94 -16.26 4.31
N LEU A 87 2.17 -17.52 4.68
CA LEU A 87 3.14 -18.38 4.01
C LEU A 87 2.75 -18.62 2.56
N GLU A 88 1.45 -18.71 2.30
CA GLU A 88 0.86 -18.98 1.00
C GLU A 88 0.80 -17.75 0.09
N LEU A 89 0.67 -16.55 0.66
CA LEU A 89 0.57 -15.28 -0.06
C LEU A 89 1.93 -14.69 -0.44
N GLY A 90 3.01 -15.16 0.17
CA GLY A 90 4.34 -14.60 0.00
C GLY A 90 4.52 -13.29 0.78
N SER A 91 5.78 -12.96 1.05
CA SER A 91 6.16 -11.76 1.79
C SER A 91 5.97 -10.50 0.92
N PRO A 92 5.39 -9.41 1.45
CA PRO A 92 5.27 -8.15 0.72
C PRO A 92 6.63 -7.51 0.46
N PHE A 93 7.67 -7.89 1.20
CA PHE A 93 9.03 -7.43 0.93
C PHE A 93 9.55 -7.98 -0.40
N ASP A 94 9.24 -9.24 -0.69
CA ASP A 94 9.70 -9.91 -1.91
C ASP A 94 8.82 -9.53 -3.10
N ILE A 95 7.50 -9.58 -2.93
CA ILE A 95 6.53 -9.29 -4.01
C ILE A 95 6.71 -7.86 -4.53
N PHE A 96 6.81 -6.86 -3.67
CA PHE A 96 7.01 -5.48 -4.14
C PHE A 96 8.40 -5.27 -4.75
N ASN A 97 9.43 -5.98 -4.28
CA ASN A 97 10.77 -5.90 -4.87
C ASN A 97 10.84 -6.57 -6.25
N GLU A 98 10.18 -7.70 -6.42
CA GLU A 98 10.00 -8.39 -7.69
C GLU A 98 9.35 -7.47 -8.72
N PHE A 99 8.24 -6.82 -8.34
CA PHE A 99 7.47 -5.99 -9.26
C PHE A 99 7.96 -4.55 -9.40
N ARG A 100 8.90 -4.09 -8.57
CA ARG A 100 9.39 -2.71 -8.56
C ARG A 100 9.86 -2.19 -9.94
N PRO A 101 10.63 -2.93 -10.75
CA PRO A 101 11.06 -2.46 -12.07
C PRO A 101 9.84 -2.14 -12.94
N PHE A 102 8.86 -3.04 -12.93
CA PHE A 102 7.62 -2.90 -13.66
C PHE A 102 6.72 -1.82 -13.13
N LEU A 103 6.92 -1.28 -11.92
CA LEU A 103 6.10 -0.20 -11.35
C LEU A 103 6.73 1.18 -11.56
N LYS A 104 8.05 1.25 -11.72
CA LYS A 104 8.78 2.51 -11.91
C LYS A 104 8.86 2.96 -13.37
N THR A 105 8.73 2.04 -14.33
CA THR A 105 8.80 2.38 -15.76
C THR A 105 7.67 3.33 -16.16
N PRO A 106 7.97 4.51 -16.73
CA PRO A 106 6.98 5.41 -17.32
C PRO A 106 6.18 4.70 -18.43
N LEU A 107 4.85 4.77 -18.39
CA LEU A 107 3.95 4.15 -19.37
C LEU A 107 2.84 5.09 -19.86
N TYR A 108 2.47 6.08 -19.05
CA TYR A 108 1.41 7.03 -19.34
C TYR A 108 1.98 8.44 -19.43
N GLN A 109 1.43 9.24 -20.33
CA GLN A 109 1.70 10.67 -20.37
C GLN A 109 0.84 11.39 -19.33
N CYS A 110 1.32 11.41 -18.08
CA CYS A 110 0.61 12.06 -16.98
C CYS A 110 1.05 13.52 -16.81
N PRO A 111 0.17 14.41 -16.34
CA PRO A 111 0.54 15.79 -15.97
C PRO A 111 1.67 15.88 -14.94
N VAL A 112 1.85 14.82 -14.14
CA VAL A 112 2.93 14.68 -13.16
C VAL A 112 3.51 13.27 -13.25
N PRO A 113 4.85 13.09 -13.19
CA PRO A 113 5.48 11.77 -13.34
C PRO A 113 5.06 10.75 -12.28
N TRP A 114 4.76 11.19 -11.06
CA TRP A 114 4.36 10.33 -9.96
C TRP A 114 2.92 9.80 -10.04
N MET A 115 2.14 10.20 -11.05
CA MET A 115 0.82 9.63 -11.35
C MET A 115 0.86 8.52 -12.40
N ASN A 116 2.06 8.05 -12.78
CA ASN A 116 2.23 7.01 -13.78
C ASN A 116 1.73 5.61 -13.32
N ASN A 117 1.02 5.54 -12.20
CA ASN A 117 0.39 4.34 -11.67
C ASN A 117 -1.14 4.55 -11.69
N PRO A 118 -1.90 4.03 -12.67
CA PRO A 118 -3.31 4.33 -12.87
C PRO A 118 -4.23 4.00 -11.68
N MET A 119 -3.91 2.99 -10.88
CA MET A 119 -4.77 2.58 -9.77
C MET A 119 -4.44 3.33 -8.49
N VAL A 120 -3.15 3.51 -8.22
CA VAL A 120 -2.69 3.97 -6.90
C VAL A 120 -2.01 5.34 -6.93
N GLY A 121 -1.65 5.84 -8.11
CA GLY A 121 -1.00 7.12 -8.30
C GLY A 121 0.23 7.28 -7.42
N VAL A 122 0.27 8.39 -6.67
CA VAL A 122 1.36 8.71 -5.73
C VAL A 122 1.36 7.80 -4.49
N ALA A 123 0.26 7.10 -4.22
CA ALA A 123 0.11 6.26 -3.03
C ALA A 123 0.79 4.90 -3.16
N LEU A 124 1.41 4.56 -4.30
CA LEU A 124 2.08 3.27 -4.49
C LEU A 124 3.06 2.94 -3.35
N CYS A 125 3.96 3.88 -3.02
CA CYS A 125 4.94 3.68 -1.95
C CYS A 125 4.26 3.54 -0.58
N ALA A 126 3.16 4.24 -0.34
CA ALA A 126 2.41 4.13 0.90
C ALA A 126 1.66 2.80 1.01
N ILE A 127 1.14 2.27 -0.09
CA ILE A 127 0.49 0.95 -0.15
C ILE A 127 1.50 -0.17 0.11
N GLU A 128 2.73 -0.03 -0.39
CA GLU A 128 3.81 -0.96 -0.04
C GLU A 128 4.09 -0.96 1.47
N LEU A 129 4.13 0.22 2.10
CA LEU A 129 4.30 0.33 3.55
C LEU A 129 3.13 -0.30 4.31
N VAL A 130 1.89 -0.10 3.84
CA VAL A 130 0.70 -0.74 4.40
C VAL A 130 0.82 -2.26 4.34
N ALA A 131 1.13 -2.82 3.17
CA ALA A 131 1.30 -4.26 2.99
C ALA A 131 2.32 -4.84 3.98
N LYS A 132 3.50 -4.22 4.07
CA LYS A 132 4.59 -4.65 4.97
C LYS A 132 4.20 -4.56 6.44
N ALA A 133 3.57 -3.47 6.84
CA ALA A 133 3.12 -3.30 8.23
C ALA A 133 2.02 -4.28 8.61
N SER A 134 1.07 -4.54 7.70
CA SER A 134 0.01 -5.53 7.89
C SER A 134 0.55 -6.96 7.97
N TRP A 135 1.52 -7.31 7.13
CA TRP A 135 2.20 -8.60 7.22
C TRP A 135 2.94 -8.74 8.55
N LEU A 136 3.71 -7.72 8.96
CA LEU A 136 4.42 -7.71 10.24
C LEU A 136 3.48 -7.82 11.44
N TRP A 137 2.29 -7.20 11.38
CA TRP A 137 1.32 -7.26 12.47
C TRP A 137 0.98 -8.71 12.89
N HIS A 138 0.91 -9.65 11.96
CA HIS A 138 0.66 -11.06 12.27
C HIS A 138 1.83 -11.78 12.98
N TYR A 139 3.01 -11.16 12.96
CA TYR A 139 4.21 -11.61 13.67
C TYR A 139 4.49 -10.79 14.93
N TYR A 140 3.52 -10.01 15.41
CA TYR A 140 3.60 -9.31 16.69
C TYR A 140 3.96 -10.26 17.84
N LEU A 141 4.70 -9.74 18.82
CA LEU A 141 5.74 -10.46 19.57
C LEU A 141 6.90 -10.83 18.65
N PHE A 142 7.52 -9.78 18.09
CA PHE A 142 8.56 -9.90 17.10
C PHE A 142 9.74 -10.73 17.62
N ASN A 143 10.27 -11.56 16.73
CA ASN A 143 11.65 -12.01 16.86
C ASN A 143 12.60 -10.88 16.40
N PRO A 144 13.91 -10.97 16.66
CA PRO A 144 14.85 -9.91 16.31
C PRO A 144 14.84 -9.51 14.83
N GLN A 145 14.57 -10.46 13.92
CA GLN A 145 14.52 -10.22 12.48
C GLN A 145 13.30 -9.38 12.08
N HIS A 146 12.11 -9.76 12.56
CA HIS A 146 10.88 -9.02 12.32
C HIS A 146 10.88 -7.65 12.99
N GLU A 147 11.51 -7.53 14.16
CA GLU A 147 11.68 -6.24 14.82
C GLU A 147 12.53 -5.28 13.99
N ALA A 148 13.66 -5.75 13.45
CA ALA A 148 14.50 -4.95 12.56
C ALA A 148 13.73 -4.47 11.31
N LEU A 149 12.95 -5.36 10.69
CA LEU A 149 12.08 -4.99 9.57
C LEU A 149 11.01 -3.99 9.98
N ALA A 150 10.37 -4.17 11.13
CA ALA A 150 9.37 -3.26 11.66
C ALA A 150 9.95 -1.87 11.93
N VAL A 151 11.17 -1.77 12.47
CA VAL A 151 11.87 -0.48 12.65
C VAL A 151 12.16 0.19 11.30
N GLN A 152 12.58 -0.56 10.28
CA GLN A 152 12.80 -0.01 8.94
C GLN A 152 11.51 0.55 8.32
N VAL A 153 10.42 -0.22 8.36
CA VAL A 153 9.12 0.21 7.82
C VAL A 153 8.56 1.38 8.63
N HIS A 154 8.71 1.37 9.95
CA HIS A 154 8.33 2.47 10.85
C HIS A 154 9.06 3.76 10.51
N SER A 155 10.37 3.69 10.30
CA SER A 155 11.19 4.84 9.90
C SER A 155 10.76 5.39 8.54
N ALA A 156 10.58 4.50 7.55
CA ALA A 156 10.12 4.89 6.22
C ALA A 156 8.74 5.58 6.25
N ALA A 157 7.83 5.12 7.12
CA ALA A 157 6.53 5.74 7.32
C ALA A 157 6.61 7.09 8.06
N LYS A 158 7.47 7.21 9.07
CA LYS A 158 7.69 8.45 9.84
C LYS A 158 8.18 9.58 8.94
N TYR A 159 9.14 9.28 8.08
CA TYR A 159 9.78 10.24 7.19
C TYR A 159 9.19 10.23 5.77
N PHE A 160 7.96 9.71 5.61
CA PHE A 160 7.31 9.63 4.31
C PHE A 160 7.04 11.03 3.74
N ILE A 161 7.70 11.36 2.63
CA ILE A 161 7.50 12.62 1.91
C ILE A 161 6.50 12.37 0.78
N VAL A 162 5.38 13.08 0.84
CA VAL A 162 4.38 13.09 -0.23
C VAL A 162 4.82 14.06 -1.32
N SER A 163 4.74 13.65 -2.58
CA SER A 163 4.98 14.57 -3.71
C SER A 163 3.99 15.73 -3.68
N LEU A 164 4.50 16.95 -3.80
CA LEU A 164 3.68 18.15 -3.93
C LEU A 164 3.25 18.33 -5.39
N LEU A 165 2.06 18.89 -5.60
CA LEU A 165 1.63 19.30 -6.93
C LEU A 165 2.54 20.43 -7.43
N PRO A 166 3.18 20.28 -8.59
CA PRO A 166 3.95 21.36 -9.19
C PRO A 166 3.05 22.58 -9.45
N PRO A 167 3.58 23.81 -9.31
CA PRO A 167 2.83 25.04 -9.57
C PRO A 167 2.14 25.03 -10.94
N ASP A 168 2.84 24.60 -11.98
CA ASP A 168 2.32 24.57 -13.35
C ASP A 168 1.09 23.68 -13.47
N VAL A 169 1.10 22.53 -12.80
CA VAL A 169 -0.06 21.62 -12.75
C VAL A 169 -1.19 22.21 -11.94
N LYS A 170 -0.87 22.91 -10.84
CA LYS A 170 -1.85 23.58 -9.98
C LYS A 170 -2.58 24.72 -10.68
N PHE A 171 -1.96 25.42 -11.64
CA PHE A 171 -2.59 26.55 -12.32
C PHE A 171 -3.12 26.22 -13.72
N VAL A 172 -2.56 25.23 -14.41
CA VAL A 172 -2.95 24.87 -15.79
C VAL A 172 -4.04 23.78 -15.82
N GLN A 173 -4.02 22.80 -14.92
CA GLN A 173 -4.94 21.67 -15.02
C GLN A 173 -6.38 22.03 -14.59
N PRO A 174 -7.41 21.42 -15.21
CA PRO A 174 -8.80 21.59 -14.80
C PRO A 174 -9.02 21.28 -13.31
N LYS A 175 -9.97 21.97 -12.67
CA LYS A 175 -10.28 21.80 -11.24
C LYS A 175 -10.51 20.35 -10.82
N HIS A 176 -11.21 19.56 -11.64
CA HIS A 176 -11.49 18.15 -11.33
C HIS A 176 -10.22 17.27 -11.39
N VAL A 177 -9.28 17.55 -12.31
CA VAL A 177 -7.99 16.86 -12.39
C VAL A 177 -7.15 17.19 -11.17
N ARG A 178 -7.01 18.49 -10.84
CA ARG A 178 -6.26 18.93 -9.64
C ARG A 178 -6.77 18.28 -8.37
N ARG A 179 -8.10 18.22 -8.20
CA ARG A 179 -8.72 17.57 -7.03
C ARG A 179 -8.32 16.09 -6.93
N LYS A 180 -8.37 15.33 -8.02
CA LYS A 180 -7.95 13.91 -8.02
C LYS A 180 -6.47 13.75 -7.66
N LEU A 181 -5.60 14.65 -8.12
CA LEU A 181 -4.18 14.66 -7.77
C LEU A 181 -3.97 14.94 -6.27
N GLU A 182 -4.65 15.96 -5.74
CA GLU A 182 -4.61 16.30 -4.32
C GLU A 182 -5.16 15.17 -3.45
N ASP A 183 -6.27 14.54 -3.86
CA ASP A 183 -6.86 13.40 -3.17
C ASP A 183 -5.86 12.23 -3.11
N SER A 184 -5.18 11.91 -4.21
CA SER A 184 -4.13 10.87 -4.24
C SER A 184 -2.97 11.16 -3.28
N CYS A 185 -2.47 12.41 -3.26
CA CYS A 185 -1.45 12.85 -2.31
C CYS A 185 -1.94 12.73 -0.86
N CYS A 186 -3.20 13.09 -0.62
CA CYS A 186 -3.80 12.99 0.70
C CYS A 186 -3.87 11.53 1.16
N THR A 187 -4.37 10.63 0.31
CA THR A 187 -4.45 9.19 0.58
C THR A 187 -3.08 8.60 0.96
N ALA A 188 -2.04 8.91 0.19
CA ALA A 188 -0.68 8.44 0.49
C ALA A 188 -0.21 8.88 1.88
N ARG A 189 -0.49 10.14 2.25
CA ARG A 189 -0.14 10.70 3.56
C ARG A 189 -0.85 9.98 4.71
N ILE A 190 -2.14 9.70 4.54
CA ILE A 190 -2.94 9.05 5.58
C ILE A 190 -2.45 7.63 5.78
N MET A 191 -2.24 6.89 4.69
CA MET A 191 -1.70 5.51 4.74
C MET A 191 -0.35 5.46 5.46
N ALA A 192 0.60 6.33 5.11
CA ALA A 192 1.90 6.39 5.77
C ALA A 192 1.77 6.69 7.28
N LYS A 193 0.91 7.65 7.66
CA LYS A 193 0.66 7.96 9.07
C LYS A 193 0.01 6.78 9.81
N ALA A 194 -0.93 6.08 9.19
CA ALA A 194 -1.57 4.92 9.79
C ALA A 194 -0.56 3.78 10.03
N VAL A 195 0.34 3.53 9.08
CA VAL A 195 1.46 2.59 9.24
C VAL A 195 2.37 3.01 10.40
N TYR A 196 2.74 4.30 10.46
CA TYR A 196 3.55 4.82 11.56
C TYR A 196 2.88 4.57 12.91
N CYS A 197 1.58 4.89 13.05
CA CYS A 197 0.83 4.66 14.28
C CYS A 197 0.80 3.18 14.67
N LEU A 198 0.44 2.29 13.72
CA LEU A 198 0.39 0.86 13.95
C LEU A 198 1.73 0.32 14.45
N LEU A 199 2.80 0.57 13.70
CA LEU A 199 4.13 0.05 14.04
C LEU A 199 4.69 0.69 15.33
N THR A 200 4.37 1.95 15.63
CA THR A 200 4.74 2.54 16.92
C THR A 200 4.11 1.76 18.07
N LYS A 201 2.84 1.36 17.94
CA LYS A 201 2.16 0.58 18.97
C LYS A 201 2.71 -0.85 19.08
N LEU A 202 3.03 -1.48 17.95
CA LEU A 202 3.62 -2.82 17.93
C LEU A 202 5.06 -2.86 18.49
N LEU A 203 5.88 -1.85 18.18
CA LEU A 203 7.25 -1.74 18.69
C LEU A 203 7.29 -1.29 20.16
N TYR A 204 6.33 -0.46 20.59
CA TYR A 204 6.31 0.10 21.94
C TYR A 204 4.92 -0.09 22.61
N PRO A 205 4.55 -1.34 22.97
CA PRO A 205 3.20 -1.64 23.48
C PRO A 205 2.82 -0.89 24.75
N ARG A 206 3.82 -0.61 25.59
CA ARG A 206 3.73 0.05 26.90
C ARG A 206 4.04 1.55 26.87
N MET A 207 3.94 2.22 25.72
CA MET A 207 4.12 3.67 25.67
C MET A 207 3.06 4.37 26.53
N ASP A 208 3.48 4.90 27.67
CA ASP A 208 2.72 5.90 28.41
C ASP A 208 2.61 7.17 27.56
N ALA A 209 1.44 7.82 27.56
CA ALA A 209 1.19 9.03 26.78
C ALA A 209 2.20 10.17 27.01
N SER A 210 2.98 10.10 28.09
CA SER A 210 4.05 11.01 28.51
C SER A 210 5.44 10.71 27.93
N LYS A 211 5.69 9.50 27.41
CA LYS A 211 6.98 9.05 26.85
C LYS A 211 6.95 8.86 25.32
N ARG A 212 6.08 9.60 24.64
CA ARG A 212 5.99 9.58 23.17
C ARG A 212 7.33 10.04 22.56
N PRO A 213 7.97 9.26 21.67
CA PRO A 213 9.19 9.67 20.99
C PRO A 213 8.85 10.77 19.98
N GLY A 214 8.86 12.02 20.45
CA GLY A 214 8.50 13.17 19.63
C GLY A 214 8.06 14.39 20.43
N LYS A 215 8.92 14.94 21.30
CA LYS A 215 8.89 16.38 21.59
C LYS A 215 9.54 17.16 20.43
N VAL A 216 9.03 16.97 19.22
CA VAL A 216 9.32 17.85 18.07
C VAL A 216 8.06 17.91 17.21
N GLY A 217 7.17 18.84 17.56
CA GLY A 217 6.38 19.65 16.62
C GLY A 217 5.38 19.01 15.65
N VAL A 218 5.21 17.69 15.56
CA VAL A 218 4.18 17.11 14.69
C VAL A 218 2.97 16.72 15.53
N PRO A 219 1.83 17.44 15.45
CA PRO A 219 0.64 17.03 16.17
C PRO A 219 0.24 15.63 15.73
N PHE A 220 0.09 14.73 16.71
CA PHE A 220 -0.62 13.47 16.53
C PHE A 220 -1.97 13.84 15.91
N PRO A 221 -2.34 13.32 14.72
CA PRO A 221 -3.70 13.50 14.26
C PRO A 221 -4.59 12.80 15.29
N ASN A 222 -5.57 13.51 15.83
CA ASN A 222 -6.60 12.84 16.59
C ASN A 222 -7.23 11.79 15.67
N LEU A 223 -7.66 10.64 16.19
CA LEU A 223 -8.36 9.61 15.40
C LEU A 223 -9.54 10.22 14.60
N PHE A 224 -10.17 11.25 15.19
CA PHE A 224 -11.18 12.10 14.55
C PHE A 224 -10.69 12.83 13.29
N ASP A 225 -9.46 13.32 13.25
CA ASP A 225 -8.90 13.97 12.04
C ASP A 225 -8.69 12.97 10.90
N MET A 226 -8.43 11.69 11.20
CA MET A 226 -8.34 10.63 10.19
C MET A 226 -9.72 10.22 9.64
N HIS A 227 -10.75 10.15 10.50
CA HIS A 227 -12.13 9.85 10.10
C HIS A 227 -12.73 10.95 9.19
N MET A 228 -12.33 12.21 9.41
CA MET A 228 -12.87 13.39 8.71
C MET A 228 -12.38 13.53 7.26
N VAL A 229 -11.17 13.04 6.95
CA VAL A 229 -10.58 13.18 5.62
C VAL A 229 -11.11 12.12 4.65
N VAL A 230 -11.50 10.95 5.14
CA VAL A 230 -12.09 9.87 4.34
C VAL A 230 -13.45 10.24 3.76
N CYS A 231 -14.25 11.05 4.47
CA CYS A 231 -15.61 11.39 4.03
C CYS A 231 -15.72 12.69 3.20
N GLY A 232 -14.62 13.32 2.79
CA GLY A 232 -14.67 14.52 1.94
C GLY A 232 -15.40 15.73 2.55
N HIS A 233 -15.61 15.75 3.87
CA HIS A 233 -16.28 16.85 4.54
C HIS A 233 -15.28 17.92 4.98
N ARG A 234 -15.40 19.13 4.42
CA ARG A 234 -14.95 20.35 5.10
C ARG A 234 -15.88 20.58 6.28
N TYR A 235 -15.40 20.44 7.51
CA TYR A 235 -16.04 21.13 8.61
C TYR A 235 -15.54 22.57 8.64
N VAL A 236 -16.45 23.50 8.38
CA VAL A 236 -16.34 24.85 8.94
C VAL A 236 -16.64 24.70 10.42
N ASN A 237 -15.71 25.15 11.25
CA ASN A 237 -15.76 25.02 12.70
C ASN A 237 -16.85 25.96 13.27
N ASP A 238 -18.10 25.51 13.25
CA ASP A 238 -19.24 26.21 13.84
C ASP A 238 -19.87 25.31 14.90
N SER A 239 -19.65 25.67 16.16
CA SER A 239 -20.04 24.93 17.36
C SER A 239 -21.55 24.82 17.57
N SER A 240 -22.37 25.41 16.69
CA SER A 240 -23.84 25.48 16.87
C SER A 240 -24.65 24.34 16.21
N LYS A 241 -24.06 23.47 15.38
CA LYS A 241 -24.82 22.47 14.57
C LYS A 241 -24.62 21.00 14.97
N ARG A 242 -24.36 20.72 16.24
CA ARG A 242 -24.13 19.36 16.76
C ARG A 242 -25.36 18.42 16.78
N SER A 243 -26.55 18.89 16.40
CA SER A 243 -27.82 18.19 16.65
C SER A 243 -28.52 17.60 15.41
N LYS A 244 -27.91 17.56 14.23
CA LYS A 244 -28.55 16.98 13.03
C LYS A 244 -27.68 15.91 12.38
N LEU A 245 -27.60 14.75 13.03
CA LEU A 245 -26.99 13.53 12.49
C LEU A 245 -28.07 12.43 12.36
N SER A 246 -29.10 12.67 11.55
CA SER A 246 -30.20 11.69 11.35
C SER A 246 -30.59 11.45 9.89
N HIS A 247 -29.85 11.97 8.91
CA HIS A 247 -30.09 11.64 7.50
C HIS A 247 -28.76 11.50 6.76
N VAL A 248 -28.34 10.26 6.55
CA VAL A 248 -27.28 9.90 5.58
C VAL A 248 -27.90 8.89 4.62
N GLU A 249 -28.48 9.40 3.53
CA GLU A 249 -28.88 8.61 2.38
C GLU A 249 -27.64 8.23 1.55
N ASN A 250 -27.61 6.96 1.14
CA ASN A 250 -26.87 6.37 0.02
C ASN A 250 -25.75 7.22 -0.60
N ARG A 251 -24.50 7.01 -0.17
CA ARG A 251 -23.32 7.39 -0.93
C ARG A 251 -22.33 6.23 -0.97
N GLU A 252 -21.89 5.92 -2.19
CA GLU A 252 -21.00 4.82 -2.56
C GLU A 252 -19.79 4.74 -1.64
N PHE A 253 -19.69 3.63 -0.90
CA PHE A 253 -18.52 3.30 -0.11
C PHE A 253 -17.34 3.05 -1.05
N CYS A 254 -16.48 4.05 -1.21
CA CYS A 254 -15.19 3.84 -1.84
C CYS A 254 -14.34 2.98 -0.88
N PHE A 255 -14.15 1.70 -1.20
CA PHE A 255 -13.35 0.74 -0.45
C PHE A 255 -11.89 1.24 -0.38
N CYS A 256 -11.57 1.99 0.66
CA CYS A 256 -10.25 2.55 0.88
C CYS A 256 -9.49 1.69 1.93
N PRO A 257 -8.27 1.20 1.65
CA PRO A 257 -7.43 0.46 2.61
C PRO A 257 -7.25 1.20 3.93
N THR A 258 -7.32 2.52 3.86
CA THR A 258 -7.30 3.45 4.99
C THR A 258 -8.36 3.10 6.03
N ASN A 259 -9.59 2.78 5.63
CA ASN A 259 -10.66 2.45 6.58
C ASN A 259 -10.41 1.10 7.25
N LEU A 260 -9.86 0.14 6.52
CA LEU A 260 -9.57 -1.19 7.05
C LEU A 260 -8.38 -1.16 8.02
N LEU A 261 -7.33 -0.38 7.70
CA LEU A 261 -6.20 -0.18 8.60
C LEU A 261 -6.60 0.66 9.83
N LEU A 262 -7.49 1.65 9.66
CA LEU A 262 -8.08 2.40 10.79
C LEU A 262 -8.94 1.50 11.66
N LEU A 263 -9.77 0.63 11.10
CA LEU A 263 -10.57 -0.35 11.84
C LEU A 263 -9.67 -1.36 12.57
N ALA A 264 -8.55 -1.78 11.97
CA ALA A 264 -7.56 -2.63 12.63
C ALA A 264 -6.90 -1.91 13.82
N VAL A 265 -6.56 -0.63 13.65
CA VAL A 265 -6.04 0.23 14.74
C VAL A 265 -7.10 0.44 15.82
N GLU A 266 -8.36 0.72 15.46
CA GLU A 266 -9.47 0.92 16.39
C GLU A 266 -9.80 -0.34 17.19
N ARG A 267 -9.86 -1.51 16.55
CA ARG A 267 -10.03 -2.81 17.24
C ARG A 267 -8.93 -3.07 18.26
N TYR A 268 -7.70 -2.62 18.00
CA TYR A 268 -6.58 -2.80 18.91
C TYR A 268 -6.50 -1.73 20.00
N MET A 269 -7.02 -0.52 19.74
CA MET A 269 -7.04 0.60 20.69
C MET A 269 -8.27 0.60 21.61
N GLY A 270 -9.32 -0.16 21.26
CA GLY A 270 -10.57 -0.29 22.03
C GLY A 270 -10.57 -1.41 23.09
N ASN A 271 -9.44 -2.10 23.28
CA ASN A 271 -9.18 -3.06 24.37
C ASN A 271 -8.00 -2.55 25.22
#